data_AF-A0A383EAX7-F1
#
_entry.id   AF-A0A383EAX7-F1
#
_cell.length_a   1.000
_cell.length_b   1.000
_cell.length_c   1.000
_cell.angle_alpha   90.00
_cell.angle_beta   90.00
_cell.angle_gamma   90.00
#
_symmetry.space_group_name_H-M   'P 1'
#
loop_
_entity.id
_entity.type
_entity.pdbx_description
1 polymer ?
#
loop_
_entity_poly.entity_id
_entity_poly.type
_entity_poly.pdbx_seq_one_letter_code
_entity_poly.pdbx_strand_id
1 'polypeptide(L)'
;MPNSHCSKCTKYKCDDNHVYVIELEESALDEDKFAPDFNRDNFKSSITKCFYVGETTHTPQCRYNQHVAKRKKPRKVFICRCNKEAVKVPFTPYNRGSRHVRKYYKKGGLRPKIYRDYNPVKGDKDKRKEVEKELAESLRRQGHAVHYG
;
A
#
# COMPACT_ATOMS: atom_id res chain seq x y z
N MET A 1 15.09 -11.48 -4.64
CA MET A 1 14.74 -12.28 -3.44
C MET A 1 13.27 -12.68 -3.54
N PRO A 2 12.94 -13.94 -3.86
CA PRO A 2 11.58 -14.43 -3.63
C PRO A 2 11.30 -14.25 -2.13
N ASN A 3 10.08 -13.88 -1.74
CA ASN A 3 9.67 -13.64 -0.34
C ASN A 3 9.99 -12.27 0.29
N SER A 4 10.26 -11.20 -0.48
CA SER A 4 10.48 -9.89 0.14
C SER A 4 9.26 -9.34 0.89
N HIS A 5 8.05 -9.78 0.54
CA HIS A 5 6.78 -9.18 0.96
C HIS A 5 5.73 -10.18 1.51
N CYS A 6 5.97 -11.48 1.37
CA CYS A 6 5.09 -12.57 1.80
C CYS A 6 5.87 -13.88 1.79
N SER A 7 5.70 -14.72 2.81
CA SER A 7 6.39 -16.01 2.95
C SER A 7 5.94 -17.06 1.93
N LYS A 8 4.70 -16.97 1.42
CA LYS A 8 4.11 -17.93 0.47
C LYS A 8 4.15 -17.50 -0.99
N CYS A 9 4.36 -16.21 -1.26
CA CYS A 9 4.46 -15.74 -2.64
C CYS A 9 5.79 -16.18 -3.24
N THR A 10 5.75 -16.79 -4.42
CA THR A 10 6.95 -17.14 -5.19
C THR A 10 7.26 -16.02 -6.19
N LYS A 11 7.42 -16.36 -7.47
CA LYS A 11 7.36 -15.41 -8.58
C LYS A 11 5.93 -14.86 -8.78
N TYR A 12 4.93 -15.61 -8.33
CA TYR A 12 3.50 -15.34 -8.52
C TYR A 12 2.81 -15.14 -7.16
N LYS A 13 1.59 -14.58 -7.18
CA LYS A 13 0.80 -14.41 -5.97
C LYS A 13 0.44 -15.78 -5.37
N CYS A 14 0.36 -15.85 -4.06
CA CYS A 14 -0.36 -16.95 -3.40
C CYS A 14 -1.88 -16.73 -3.44
N ASP A 15 -2.63 -17.66 -2.88
CA ASP A 15 -4.10 -17.61 -2.83
C ASP A 15 -4.63 -16.74 -1.69
N ASP A 16 -3.79 -16.51 -0.69
CA ASP A 16 -4.11 -15.64 0.44
C ASP A 16 -3.97 -14.15 0.07
N ASN A 17 -4.50 -13.29 0.96
CA ASN A 17 -4.46 -11.85 0.79
C ASN A 17 -3.18 -11.24 1.37
N HIS A 18 -2.97 -9.95 1.10
CA HIS A 18 -1.79 -9.23 1.56
C HIS A 18 -2.16 -7.86 2.10
N VAL A 19 -1.50 -7.43 3.16
CA VAL A 19 -1.36 -6.03 3.52
C VAL A 19 -0.08 -5.44 2.94
N TYR A 20 -0.03 -4.13 2.79
CA TYR A 20 1.15 -3.42 2.30
C TYR A 20 1.25 -2.03 2.91
N VAL A 21 2.48 -1.52 2.94
CA VAL A 21 2.82 -0.16 3.38
C VAL A 21 3.56 0.57 2.27
N ILE A 22 3.09 1.76 1.93
CA ILE A 22 3.72 2.67 0.98
C ILE A 22 4.12 3.93 1.71
N GLU A 23 5.41 4.26 1.67
CA GLU A 23 5.93 5.55 2.11
C GLU A 23 5.53 6.65 1.10
N LEU A 24 4.99 7.73 1.65
CA LEU A 24 4.61 8.93 0.93
C LEU A 24 5.59 10.07 1.23
N GLU A 25 5.59 11.08 0.37
CA GLU A 25 6.25 12.36 0.60
C GLU A 25 5.64 13.08 1.80
N GLU A 26 6.45 13.90 2.46
CA GLU A 26 6.02 14.66 3.66
C GLU A 26 4.87 15.62 3.33
N SER A 27 4.81 16.13 2.09
CA SER A 27 3.72 16.96 1.54
C SER A 27 2.36 16.26 1.49
N ALA A 28 2.27 14.97 1.82
CA ALA A 28 0.99 14.32 2.06
C ALA A 28 0.22 14.98 3.23
N LEU A 29 0.93 15.52 4.23
CA LEU A 29 0.34 16.21 5.39
C LEU A 29 -0.28 17.57 5.05
N ASP A 30 -0.01 18.12 3.86
CA ASP A 30 -0.69 19.32 3.36
C ASP A 30 -2.18 19.06 3.07
N GLU A 31 -2.61 17.78 2.97
CA GLU A 31 -4.02 17.42 2.86
C GLU A 31 -4.60 17.05 4.22
N ASP A 32 -5.56 17.83 4.72
CA ASP A 32 -6.15 17.59 6.06
C ASP A 32 -6.82 16.24 6.26
N LYS A 33 -7.21 15.60 5.16
CA LYS A 33 -7.82 14.26 5.15
C LYS A 33 -6.78 13.14 5.26
N PHE A 34 -5.50 13.45 5.05
CA PHE A 34 -4.42 12.49 5.24
C PHE A 34 -4.02 12.46 6.73
N ALA A 35 -4.05 11.28 7.34
CA ALA A 35 -3.72 11.05 8.74
C ALA A 35 -4.36 12.08 9.72
N PRO A 36 -5.70 12.23 9.75
CA PRO A 36 -6.37 13.29 10.54
C PRO A 36 -6.08 13.19 12.04
N ASP A 37 -5.81 11.98 12.55
CA ASP A 37 -5.50 11.73 13.97
C ASP A 37 -4.04 12.08 14.33
N PHE A 38 -3.22 12.47 13.36
CA PHE A 38 -1.82 12.82 13.59
C PHE A 38 -1.70 14.30 13.98
N ASN A 39 -1.15 14.56 15.16
CA ASN A 39 -0.78 15.91 15.55
C ASN A 39 0.41 16.39 14.70
N ARG A 40 0.18 17.39 13.85
CA ARG A 40 1.16 17.93 12.91
C ARG A 40 2.37 18.56 13.61
N ASP A 41 2.20 19.08 14.83
CA ASP A 41 3.30 19.65 15.63
C ASP A 41 4.32 18.58 16.07
N ASN A 42 3.90 17.31 16.09
CA ASN A 42 4.79 16.19 16.38
C ASN A 42 5.66 15.78 15.17
N PHE A 43 5.48 16.42 14.00
CA PHE A 43 6.24 16.06 12.82
C PHE A 43 7.72 16.46 12.96
N LYS A 44 8.59 15.45 12.97
CA LYS A 44 10.05 15.65 12.99
C LYS A 44 10.61 15.21 11.64
N SER A 45 11.11 16.16 10.85
CA SER A 45 11.73 15.86 9.55
C SER A 45 12.80 14.77 9.71
N SER A 46 12.90 13.89 8.71
CA SER A 46 13.78 12.70 8.71
C SER A 46 13.41 11.58 9.68
N ILE A 47 12.71 11.84 10.80
CA ILE A 47 12.29 10.84 11.80
C ILE A 47 10.86 10.35 11.49
N THR A 48 9.91 11.27 11.43
CA THR A 48 8.52 10.99 11.11
C THR A 48 8.39 10.70 9.61
N LYS A 49 7.72 9.60 9.26
CA LYS A 49 7.39 9.25 7.88
C LYS A 49 5.89 9.30 7.68
N CYS A 50 5.49 9.56 6.44
CA CYS A 50 4.09 9.46 6.00
C CYS A 50 3.87 8.08 5.38
N PHE A 51 2.92 7.31 5.89
CA PHE A 51 2.59 5.99 5.38
C PHE A 51 1.14 5.89 4.94
N TYR A 52 0.94 5.19 3.84
CA TYR A 52 -0.35 4.62 3.47
C TYR A 52 -0.31 3.11 3.67
N VAL A 53 -1.24 2.60 4.46
CA VAL A 53 -1.44 1.16 4.67
C VAL A 53 -2.67 0.72 3.90
N GLY A 54 -2.61 -0.46 3.29
CA GLY A 54 -3.71 -0.99 2.48
C GLY A 54 -3.75 -2.51 2.46
N GLU A 55 -4.88 -3.08 2.06
CA GLU A 55 -5.02 -4.51 1.72
C GLU A 55 -5.16 -4.76 0.22
N THR A 56 -4.80 -5.97 -0.22
CA THR A 56 -5.00 -6.41 -1.60
C THR A 56 -5.09 -7.93 -1.76
N THR A 57 -5.84 -8.35 -2.77
CA THR A 57 -5.87 -9.73 -3.29
C THR A 57 -4.75 -9.99 -4.33
N HIS A 58 -4.00 -8.95 -4.70
CA HIS A 58 -2.83 -9.03 -5.58
C HIS A 58 -1.54 -9.18 -4.77
N THR A 59 -0.39 -9.30 -5.44
CA THR A 59 0.88 -9.04 -4.75
C THR A 59 0.97 -7.55 -4.36
N PRO A 60 1.57 -7.21 -3.21
CA PRO A 60 1.89 -5.84 -2.83
C PRO A 60 2.58 -5.03 -3.93
N GLN A 61 3.50 -5.64 -4.67
CA GLN A 61 4.17 -4.99 -5.79
C GLN A 61 3.20 -4.67 -6.95
N CYS A 62 2.29 -5.59 -7.29
CA CYS A 62 1.29 -5.36 -8.31
C CYS A 62 0.32 -4.25 -7.90
N ARG A 63 -0.12 -4.24 -6.63
CA ARG A 63 -0.98 -3.19 -6.07
C ARG A 63 -0.29 -1.83 -6.05
N TYR A 64 0.99 -1.77 -5.67
CA TYR A 64 1.80 -0.56 -5.79
C TYR A 64 1.85 -0.05 -7.24
N ASN A 65 2.13 -0.93 -8.21
CA ASN A 65 2.13 -0.57 -9.64
C ASN A 65 0.78 -0.02 -10.11
N GLN A 66 -0.33 -0.57 -9.60
CA GLN A 66 -1.69 -0.10 -9.86
C GLN A 66 -1.94 1.30 -9.29
N HIS A 67 -1.44 1.61 -8.08
CA HIS A 67 -1.57 2.95 -7.47
C HIS A 67 -0.82 4.02 -8.27
N VAL A 68 0.42 3.73 -8.67
CA VAL A 68 1.32 4.71 -9.32
C VAL A 68 1.15 4.79 -10.83
N ALA A 69 0.41 3.86 -11.43
CA ALA A 69 0.19 3.85 -12.87
C ALA A 69 -0.53 5.13 -13.32
N LYS A 70 -0.03 5.70 -14.43
CA LYS A 70 -0.63 6.88 -15.07
C LYS A 70 -2.06 6.55 -15.49
N ARG A 71 -2.98 7.49 -15.26
CA ARG A 71 -4.40 7.37 -15.66
C ARG A 71 -4.76 8.20 -16.90
N LYS A 72 -3.79 8.93 -17.46
CA LYS A 72 -3.98 9.74 -18.68
C LYS A 72 -3.89 8.86 -19.92
N LYS A 73 -4.62 9.22 -20.97
CA LYS A 73 -4.53 8.56 -22.29
C LYS A 73 -3.07 8.60 -22.80
N PRO A 74 -2.61 7.57 -23.54
CA PRO A 74 -3.37 6.39 -23.98
C PRO A 74 -3.48 5.27 -22.93
N ARG A 75 -2.76 5.38 -21.79
CA ARG A 75 -2.63 4.30 -20.81
C ARG A 75 -3.61 4.48 -19.66
N LYS A 76 -4.81 3.90 -19.80
CA LYS A 76 -5.78 3.74 -18.70
C LYS A 76 -5.73 2.34 -18.08
N VAL A 77 -4.62 1.63 -18.25
CA VAL A 77 -4.42 0.25 -17.78
C VAL A 77 -3.19 0.19 -16.88
N PHE A 78 -3.16 -0.77 -15.96
CA PHE A 78 -1.94 -1.22 -15.31
C PHE A 78 -1.62 -2.65 -15.75
N ILE A 79 -0.36 -3.06 -15.62
CA ILE A 79 0.08 -4.42 -15.95
C ILE A 79 0.07 -5.23 -14.66
N CYS A 80 -0.86 -6.19 -14.57
CA CYS A 80 -0.89 -7.17 -13.51
C CYS A 80 0.09 -8.31 -13.84
N ARG A 81 0.97 -8.63 -12.89
CA ARG A 81 1.94 -9.74 -12.99
C ARG A 81 1.77 -10.75 -11.86
N CYS A 82 0.55 -10.86 -11.32
CA CYS A 82 0.29 -11.78 -10.21
C CYS A 82 0.32 -13.24 -10.64
N ASN A 83 0.03 -13.53 -11.90
CA ASN A 83 0.00 -14.88 -12.46
C ASN A 83 1.11 -15.05 -13.50
N LYS A 84 1.22 -16.27 -14.06
CA LYS A 84 2.21 -16.62 -15.08
C LYS A 84 2.18 -15.67 -16.28
N GLU A 85 0.98 -15.35 -16.73
CA GLU A 85 0.74 -14.41 -17.82
C GLU A 85 0.47 -13.01 -17.29
N ALA A 86 1.16 -12.04 -17.88
CA ALA A 86 0.95 -10.64 -17.56
C ALA A 86 -0.26 -10.10 -18.31
N VAL A 87 -1.21 -9.52 -17.60
CA VAL A 87 -2.47 -9.00 -18.18
C VAL A 87 -2.56 -7.49 -18.04
N LYS A 88 -3.07 -6.82 -19.09
CA LYS A 88 -3.41 -5.40 -19.05
C LYS A 88 -4.78 -5.23 -18.40
N VAL A 89 -4.84 -4.61 -17.23
CA VAL A 89 -6.09 -4.41 -16.49
C VAL A 89 -6.53 -2.95 -16.62
N PRO A 90 -7.71 -2.66 -17.20
CA PRO A 90 -8.25 -1.30 -17.27
C PRO A 90 -8.66 -0.78 -15.90
N PHE A 91 -8.50 0.53 -15.69
CA PHE A 91 -8.99 1.19 -14.49
C PHE A 91 -10.52 1.31 -14.50
N THR A 92 -11.15 0.79 -13.46
CA THR A 92 -12.59 0.91 -13.16
C THR A 92 -12.75 1.71 -11.87
N PRO A 93 -13.96 2.17 -11.51
CA PRO A 93 -14.21 2.77 -10.19
C PRO A 93 -13.74 1.89 -9.02
N TYR A 94 -13.86 0.57 -9.14
CA TYR A 94 -13.61 -0.40 -8.05
C TYR A 94 -12.14 -0.80 -7.87
N ASN A 95 -11.29 -0.58 -8.89
CA ASN A 95 -9.89 -0.94 -8.84
C ASN A 95 -8.97 0.30 -8.86
N ARG A 96 -9.51 1.48 -8.60
CA ARG A 96 -8.71 2.69 -8.47
C ARG A 96 -7.83 2.57 -7.23
N GLY A 97 -6.54 2.82 -7.42
CA GLY A 97 -5.64 3.10 -6.30
C GLY A 97 -6.04 4.38 -5.55
N SER A 98 -5.57 4.50 -4.31
CA SER A 98 -5.76 5.62 -3.39
C SER A 98 -5.30 6.93 -4.03
N ARG A 99 -6.08 8.00 -3.77
CA ARG A 99 -5.75 9.34 -4.22
C ARG A 99 -4.46 9.84 -3.56
N HIS A 100 -4.31 9.60 -2.25
CA HIS A 100 -3.13 10.02 -1.49
C HIS A 100 -1.87 9.35 -2.06
N VAL A 101 -1.90 8.03 -2.27
CA VAL A 101 -0.76 7.31 -2.88
C VAL A 101 -0.46 7.86 -4.27
N ARG A 102 -1.46 8.02 -5.13
CA ARG A 102 -1.24 8.51 -6.50
C ARG A 102 -0.60 9.90 -6.55
N LYS A 103 -0.88 10.77 -5.57
CA LYS A 103 -0.39 12.14 -5.52
C LYS A 103 0.97 12.25 -4.82
N TYR A 104 1.20 11.43 -3.79
CA TYR A 104 2.32 11.61 -2.86
C TYR A 104 3.24 10.40 -2.71
N TYR A 105 3.13 9.34 -3.51
CA TYR A 105 4.03 8.20 -3.36
C TYR A 105 5.50 8.63 -3.54
N LYS A 106 6.38 8.14 -2.65
CA LYS A 106 7.81 8.15 -2.92
C LYS A 106 8.13 7.14 -4.01
N LYS A 107 9.01 7.48 -4.95
CA LYS A 107 9.46 6.54 -5.98
C LYS A 107 10.16 5.35 -5.30
N GLY A 108 9.63 4.14 -5.49
CA GLY A 108 10.10 2.96 -4.77
C GLY A 108 9.66 2.92 -3.31
N GLY A 109 8.59 3.63 -2.96
CA GLY A 109 8.06 3.82 -1.62
C GLY A 109 7.44 2.56 -0.99
N LEU A 110 7.35 1.44 -1.71
CA LEU A 110 6.90 0.18 -1.08
C LEU A 110 7.90 -0.22 0.02
N ARG A 111 7.41 -0.57 1.21
CA ARG A 111 8.25 -0.94 2.38
C ARG A 111 8.01 -2.37 2.85
N PRO A 112 8.44 -3.41 2.09
CA PRO A 112 8.17 -4.80 2.44
C PRO A 112 8.65 -5.22 3.82
N LYS A 113 9.78 -4.70 4.30
CA LYS A 113 10.30 -5.00 5.64
C LYS A 113 9.32 -4.67 6.78
N ILE A 114 8.41 -3.72 6.58
CA ILE A 114 7.43 -3.30 7.59
C ILE A 114 6.26 -4.29 7.69
N TYR A 115 5.87 -4.91 6.58
CA TYR A 115 4.61 -5.68 6.51
C TYR A 115 4.79 -7.14 6.11
N ARG A 116 5.99 -7.58 5.71
CA ARG A 116 6.23 -8.95 5.21
C ARG A 116 5.80 -10.03 6.20
N ASP A 117 5.94 -9.76 7.50
CA ASP A 117 5.66 -10.73 8.57
C ASP A 117 4.15 -10.82 8.88
N TYR A 118 3.37 -9.85 8.41
CA TYR A 118 1.90 -9.89 8.41
C TYR A 118 1.33 -10.69 7.24
N ASN A 119 2.18 -11.04 6.26
CA ASN A 119 1.75 -11.67 5.02
C ASN A 119 2.20 -13.13 4.93
N PRO A 120 1.33 -14.04 4.46
CA PRO A 120 0.00 -13.77 3.94
C PRO A 120 -1.08 -13.58 5.02
N VAL A 121 -2.11 -12.79 4.71
CA VAL A 121 -3.31 -12.65 5.54
C VAL A 121 -4.34 -13.69 5.11
N LYS A 122 -4.53 -14.71 5.98
CA LYS A 122 -5.59 -15.72 5.83
C LYS A 122 -6.92 -15.18 6.34
N GLY A 123 -8.01 -15.66 5.76
CA GLY A 123 -9.37 -15.33 6.20
C GLY A 123 -10.11 -14.39 5.24
N ASP A 124 -11.23 -13.88 5.73
CA ASP A 124 -12.19 -13.11 4.95
C ASP A 124 -11.84 -11.61 4.86
N LYS A 125 -12.82 -10.78 4.49
CA LYS A 125 -12.67 -9.33 4.39
C LYS A 125 -12.46 -8.66 5.73
N ASP A 126 -13.06 -9.17 6.80
CA ASP A 126 -12.98 -8.54 8.11
C ASP A 126 -11.63 -8.82 8.75
N LYS A 127 -11.09 -10.04 8.56
CA LYS A 127 -9.72 -10.34 9.00
C LYS A 127 -8.68 -9.46 8.33
N ARG A 128 -8.86 -9.15 7.04
CA ARG A 128 -7.97 -8.22 6.32
C ARG A 128 -8.00 -6.80 6.89
N LYS A 129 -9.19 -6.28 7.18
CA LYS A 129 -9.36 -4.94 7.76
C LYS A 129 -8.76 -4.86 9.16
N GLU A 130 -8.90 -5.92 9.94
CA GLU A 130 -8.30 -6.02 11.27
C GLU A 130 -6.77 -5.91 11.18
N VAL A 131 -6.13 -6.72 10.32
CA VAL A 131 -4.67 -6.70 10.14
C VAL A 131 -4.18 -5.38 9.54
N GLU A 132 -4.91 -4.80 8.57
CA GLU A 132 -4.62 -3.47 8.02
C GLU A 132 -4.64 -2.40 9.11
N LYS A 133 -5.69 -2.40 9.94
CA LYS A 133 -5.86 -1.45 11.05
C LYS A 133 -4.77 -1.63 12.10
N GLU A 134 -4.49 -2.85 12.53
CA GLU A 134 -3.45 -3.16 13.52
C GLU A 134 -2.08 -2.66 13.06
N LEU A 135 -1.72 -2.95 11.79
CA LEU A 135 -0.48 -2.48 11.19
C LEU A 135 -0.42 -0.94 11.14
N ALA A 136 -1.50 -0.28 10.75
CA ALA A 136 -1.56 1.18 10.73
C ALA A 136 -1.42 1.79 12.13
N GLU A 137 -2.10 1.25 13.13
CA GLU A 137 -2.01 1.69 14.52
C GLU A 137 -0.62 1.45 15.11
N SER A 138 0.04 0.33 14.76
CA SER A 138 1.41 0.06 15.18
C SER A 138 2.39 1.13 14.68
N LEU A 139 2.21 1.63 13.46
CA LEU A 139 3.03 2.68 12.86
C LEU A 139 2.70 4.05 13.49
N ARG A 140 1.43 4.31 13.83
CA ARG A 140 1.03 5.51 14.57
C ARG A 140 1.67 5.56 15.97
N ARG A 141 1.69 4.43 16.69
CA ARG A 141 2.37 4.31 17.99
C ARG A 141 3.88 4.57 17.90
N GLN A 142 4.49 4.29 16.76
CA GLN A 142 5.90 4.61 16.47
C GLN A 142 6.12 6.09 16.10
N GLY A 143 5.07 6.93 16.10
CA GLY A 143 5.17 8.37 15.83
C GLY A 143 5.12 8.73 14.35
N HIS A 144 4.60 7.84 13.49
CA HIS A 144 4.43 8.10 12.06
C HIS A 144 3.04 8.65 11.72
N ALA A 145 2.97 9.46 10.66
CA ALA A 145 1.70 9.93 10.11
C ALA A 145 1.14 8.85 9.18
N VAL A 146 -0.03 8.27 9.50
CA VAL A 146 -0.54 7.09 8.81
C VAL A 146 -2.00 7.26 8.41
N HIS A 147 -2.29 6.98 7.14
CA HIS A 147 -3.63 6.80 6.60
C HIS A 147 -3.81 5.34 6.14
N TYR A 148 -4.99 4.75 6.35
CA TYR A 148 -5.32 3.40 5.89
C TYR A 148 -6.77 3.33 5.40
N GLY A 149 -7.07 2.39 4.48
CA GLY A 149 -8.40 2.22 3.88
C GLY A 149 -8.41 2.02 2.36
#